data_AF-A0A3D8INM5-F1
#
_entry.id   AF-A0A3D8INM5-F1
#
_cell.length_a   1.000
_cell.length_b   1.000
_cell.length_c   1.000
_cell.angle_alpha   90.00
_cell.angle_beta   90.00
_cell.angle_gamma   90.00
#
_symmetry.space_group_name_H-M   'P 1'
#
loop_
_entity.id
_entity.type
_entity.pdbx_description
1 polymer ?
#
loop_
_entity_poly.entity_id
_entity_poly.type
_entity_poly.pdbx_seq_one_letter_code
_entity_poly.pdbx_strand_id
1 'polypeptide(L)'
;MSRSRFKKIILGRLILMFCSYLIVSDTYYEDSQADMSNHLMYSLKQVYRHTHNILHIDFACFRYHNTALLNFNETKALLSFLQICYKYGTTPIINLSCYKIEIFYALLMRGFSLGIHFKESDICFLESNICKKIRHEINVVWNFLTQNNHAMIKDSLLQKENIMCNYKIFYEYYTMLCNMDIFNEKYNKQIYPLNNISLKQSFKQGKIPLFYSAHSLNDLYQAFSVGIDYATISPIYYDKGNKALGIDFIESLPPSLKHKTFGLGGVNNKKRIEEIQKSGLKGFASISFFAQFLEKE
;
A
#
# COMPACT_ATOMS: atom_id res chain seq x y z
N MET A 1 7.09 -31.44 17.54
CA MET A 1 6.24 -31.27 16.34
C MET A 1 6.49 -29.88 15.75
N SER A 2 6.58 -29.82 14.41
CA SER A 2 7.43 -28.91 13.63
C SER A 2 7.03 -27.42 13.66
N ARG A 3 7.97 -26.54 14.10
CA ARG A 3 7.93 -25.09 13.88
C ARG A 3 8.61 -24.76 12.55
N SER A 4 7.83 -24.63 11.48
CA SER A 4 8.29 -24.06 10.20
C SER A 4 8.40 -22.53 10.33
N ARG A 5 9.45 -22.03 10.99
CA ARG A 5 9.97 -20.70 10.71
C ARG A 5 10.79 -20.83 9.43
N PHE A 6 10.42 -20.11 8.37
CA PHE A 6 11.24 -19.96 7.17
C PHE A 6 12.69 -19.65 7.58
N LYS A 7 13.59 -20.62 7.36
CA LYS A 7 14.94 -20.63 7.91
C LYS A 7 15.74 -19.45 7.36
N LYS A 8 16.20 -18.57 8.26
CA LYS A 8 17.39 -17.73 8.06
C LYS A 8 18.60 -18.68 8.03
N ILE A 9 19.12 -19.00 6.85
CA ILE A 9 20.41 -19.70 6.72
C ILE A 9 21.47 -18.61 6.51
N ILE A 10 22.30 -18.42 7.53
CA ILE A 10 23.38 -17.42 7.55
C ILE A 10 24.60 -18.01 6.85
N LEU A 11 24.92 -17.48 5.67
CA LEU A 11 26.25 -17.57 5.07
C LEU A 11 26.49 -16.31 4.20
N GLY A 12 27.32 -15.38 4.71
CA GLY A 12 28.17 -14.43 3.96
C GLY A 12 27.61 -13.51 2.86
N ARG A 13 26.33 -13.59 2.47
CA ARG A 13 25.68 -12.75 1.46
C ARG A 13 24.39 -12.20 2.05
N LEU A 14 24.06 -10.95 1.73
CA LEU A 14 22.79 -10.29 2.08
C LEU A 14 21.62 -11.29 1.92
N ILE A 15 21.07 -11.81 3.02
CA ILE A 15 19.85 -12.61 2.96
C ILE A 15 18.74 -11.63 2.63
N LEU A 16 18.34 -11.58 1.37
CA LEU A 16 17.19 -10.79 0.97
C LEU A 16 15.94 -11.46 1.50
N MET A 17 15.24 -10.75 2.37
CA MET A 17 13.98 -11.21 2.97
C MET A 17 12.91 -11.26 1.87
N PHE A 18 12.36 -12.45 1.64
CA PHE A 18 11.24 -12.68 0.72
C PHE A 18 9.96 -12.12 1.34
N CYS A 19 9.34 -11.16 0.68
CA CYS A 19 8.22 -10.40 1.20
C CYS A 19 6.87 -10.85 0.60
N SER A 20 5.79 -10.65 1.35
CA SER A 20 4.43 -10.82 0.85
C SER A 20 3.69 -9.49 0.80
N TYR A 21 2.90 -9.32 -0.27
CA TYR A 21 2.16 -8.10 -0.55
C TYR A 21 0.68 -8.41 -0.81
N LEU A 22 -0.17 -8.13 0.18
CA LEU A 22 -1.62 -8.26 0.08
C LEU A 22 -2.19 -7.13 -0.79
N ILE A 23 -3.03 -7.45 -1.77
CA ILE A 23 -3.82 -6.45 -2.49
C ILE A 23 -5.29 -6.64 -2.11
N VAL A 24 -5.88 -5.60 -1.55
CA VAL A 24 -7.30 -5.51 -1.17
C VAL A 24 -8.04 -4.83 -2.32
N SER A 25 -8.96 -5.53 -2.97
CA SER A 25 -9.79 -5.00 -4.06
C SER A 25 -11.29 -5.20 -3.78
N ASP A 26 -12.13 -4.94 -4.78
CA ASP A 26 -13.57 -5.24 -4.86
C ASP A 26 -14.03 -6.49 -4.09
N THR A 27 -13.27 -7.59 -4.14
CA THR A 27 -13.58 -8.84 -3.39
C THR A 27 -13.65 -8.67 -1.87
N TYR A 28 -13.16 -7.55 -1.33
CA TYR A 28 -13.14 -7.24 0.11
C TYR A 28 -14.15 -6.14 0.49
N TYR A 29 -14.96 -5.66 -0.44
CA TYR A 29 -15.82 -4.49 -0.27
C TYR A 29 -17.29 -4.73 -0.71
N GLU A 30 -17.79 -5.97 -0.67
CA GLU A 30 -19.11 -6.37 -1.23
C GLU A 30 -20.23 -5.30 -1.15
N ASP A 31 -21.05 -5.24 -2.22
CA ASP A 31 -21.89 -4.14 -2.75
C ASP A 31 -22.76 -3.28 -1.81
N SER A 32 -22.87 -3.58 -0.52
CA SER A 32 -23.62 -2.70 0.38
C SER A 32 -22.79 -1.46 0.75
N GLN A 33 -23.03 -0.34 0.07
CA GLN A 33 -22.40 0.95 0.40
C GLN A 33 -22.62 1.37 1.87
N ALA A 34 -23.66 0.84 2.52
CA ALA A 34 -23.96 1.11 3.92
C ALA A 34 -22.97 0.43 4.90
N ASP A 35 -22.21 -0.60 4.48
CA ASP A 35 -21.31 -1.33 5.40
C ASP A 35 -19.93 -1.74 4.87
N MET A 36 -19.43 -1.04 3.83
CA MET A 36 -18.11 -1.29 3.24
C MET A 36 -16.97 -1.39 4.28
N SER A 37 -16.99 -0.52 5.30
CA SER A 37 -15.95 -0.46 6.34
C SER A 37 -15.96 -1.67 7.27
N ASN A 38 -17.14 -2.15 7.73
CA ASN A 38 -17.16 -3.30 8.64
C ASN A 38 -16.84 -4.59 7.89
N HIS A 39 -17.36 -4.75 6.67
CA HIS A 39 -17.06 -5.91 5.85
C HIS A 39 -15.55 -5.98 5.55
N LEU A 40 -14.94 -4.87 5.11
CA LEU A 40 -13.49 -4.81 4.94
C LEU A 40 -12.73 -5.17 6.22
N MET A 41 -13.13 -4.59 7.35
CA MET A 41 -12.48 -4.84 8.63
C MET A 41 -12.57 -6.32 9.02
N TYR A 42 -13.73 -6.94 8.84
CA TYR A 42 -13.94 -8.36 9.08
C TYR A 42 -13.03 -9.20 8.17
N SER A 43 -13.09 -8.96 6.87
CA SER A 43 -12.34 -9.69 5.84
C SER A 43 -10.83 -9.61 6.09
N LEU A 44 -10.29 -8.43 6.39
CA LEU A 44 -8.87 -8.28 6.72
C LEU A 44 -8.49 -9.00 8.02
N LYS A 45 -9.31 -8.89 9.08
CA LYS A 45 -9.05 -9.62 10.32
C LYS A 45 -8.99 -11.13 10.08
N GLN A 46 -9.85 -11.67 9.21
CA GLN A 46 -9.80 -13.09 8.85
C GLN A 46 -8.51 -13.44 8.11
N VAL A 47 -8.10 -12.64 7.13
CA VAL A 47 -6.81 -12.85 6.45
C VAL A 47 -5.67 -12.87 7.47
N TYR A 48 -5.53 -11.86 8.31
CA TYR A 48 -4.46 -11.79 9.30
C TYR A 48 -4.49 -12.94 10.32
N ARG A 49 -5.69 -13.33 10.78
CA ARG A 49 -5.86 -14.45 11.72
C ARG A 49 -5.39 -15.77 11.12
N HIS A 50 -5.76 -16.04 9.87
CA HIS A 50 -5.44 -17.31 9.21
C HIS A 50 -4.02 -17.35 8.64
N THR A 51 -3.43 -16.20 8.28
CA THR A 51 -2.07 -16.14 7.75
C THR A 51 -0.98 -16.06 8.80
N HIS A 52 -1.28 -15.65 10.05
CA HIS A 52 -0.24 -15.37 11.07
C HIS A 52 0.76 -16.52 11.31
N ASN A 53 0.30 -17.78 11.21
CA ASN A 53 1.15 -18.97 11.38
C ASN A 53 1.81 -19.46 10.07
N ILE A 54 1.41 -18.90 8.93
CA ILE A 54 1.83 -19.31 7.58
C ILE A 54 2.85 -18.34 7.01
N LEU A 55 2.56 -17.03 7.08
CA LEU A 55 3.37 -15.96 6.51
C LEU A 55 3.10 -14.63 7.20
N HIS A 56 4.10 -13.75 7.25
CA HIS A 56 3.93 -12.36 7.67
C HIS A 56 3.60 -11.48 6.45
N ILE A 57 2.60 -10.60 6.58
CA ILE A 57 2.20 -9.65 5.53
C ILE A 57 3.04 -8.38 5.67
N ASP A 58 4.03 -8.22 4.79
CA ASP A 58 4.95 -7.07 4.83
C ASP A 58 4.28 -5.79 4.32
N PHE A 59 3.53 -5.91 3.22
CA PHE A 59 2.82 -4.81 2.58
C PHE A 59 1.34 -5.18 2.38
N ALA A 60 0.46 -4.20 2.50
CA ALA A 60 -0.93 -4.32 2.09
C ALA A 60 -1.33 -3.12 1.24
N CYS A 61 -2.10 -3.33 0.18
CA CYS A 61 -2.57 -2.29 -0.74
C CYS A 61 -4.07 -2.11 -0.62
N PHE A 62 -4.53 -0.92 -0.28
CA PHE A 62 -5.91 -0.52 -0.49
C PHE A 62 -6.06 -0.13 -1.96
N ARG A 63 -6.56 -1.06 -2.79
CA ARG A 63 -6.81 -0.83 -4.22
C ARG A 63 -8.28 -0.53 -4.42
N TYR A 64 -8.57 0.71 -4.78
CA TYR A 64 -9.92 1.15 -5.04
C TYR A 64 -9.98 1.93 -6.34
N HIS A 65 -10.87 1.52 -7.25
CA HIS A 65 -11.05 2.22 -8.52
C HIS A 65 -12.11 3.29 -8.35
N ASN A 66 -11.68 4.50 -8.03
CA ASN A 66 -12.54 5.67 -7.88
C ASN A 66 -12.36 6.64 -9.04
N THR A 67 -13.45 7.23 -9.52
CA THR A 67 -13.43 8.33 -10.49
C THR A 67 -13.56 9.71 -9.81
N ALA A 68 -13.94 9.74 -8.54
CA ALA A 68 -14.12 10.94 -7.73
C ALA A 68 -13.32 10.90 -6.43
N LEU A 69 -13.36 12.00 -5.66
CA LEU A 69 -12.83 12.02 -4.30
C LEU A 69 -13.55 10.98 -3.44
N LEU A 70 -12.83 10.35 -2.50
CA LEU A 70 -13.45 9.35 -1.65
C LEU A 70 -14.56 9.97 -0.82
N ASN A 71 -15.74 9.35 -0.80
CA ASN A 71 -16.84 9.76 0.06
C ASN A 71 -16.60 9.34 1.52
N PHE A 72 -17.56 9.64 2.39
CA PHE A 72 -17.46 9.32 3.82
C PHE A 72 -17.28 7.82 4.09
N ASN A 73 -18.03 6.95 3.43
CA ASN A 73 -17.96 5.49 3.68
C ASN A 73 -16.65 4.89 3.14
N GLU A 74 -16.22 5.33 1.96
CA GLU A 74 -14.94 4.93 1.36
C GLU A 74 -13.75 5.39 2.21
N THR A 75 -13.82 6.62 2.74
CA THR A 75 -12.81 7.16 3.66
C THR A 75 -12.78 6.37 4.97
N LYS A 76 -13.94 6.01 5.53
CA LYS A 76 -14.03 5.16 6.72
C LYS A 76 -13.41 3.78 6.48
N ALA A 77 -13.62 3.20 5.30
CA ALA A 77 -13.00 1.94 4.90
C ALA A 77 -11.47 2.07 4.79
N LEU A 78 -10.96 3.13 4.15
CA LEU A 78 -9.53 3.41 4.08
C LEU A 78 -8.90 3.56 5.47
N LEU A 79 -9.52 4.31 6.37
CA LEU A 79 -9.02 4.49 7.74
C LEU A 79 -9.01 3.18 8.54
N SER A 80 -10.03 2.34 8.37
CA SER A 80 -10.10 1.00 8.96
C SER A 80 -8.98 0.10 8.45
N PHE A 81 -8.71 0.15 7.14
CA PHE A 81 -7.57 -0.55 6.53
C PHE A 81 -6.23 -0.11 7.14
N LEU A 82 -5.99 1.20 7.26
CA LEU A 82 -4.75 1.73 7.84
C LEU A 82 -4.56 1.24 9.29
N GLN A 83 -5.62 1.32 10.11
CA GLN A 83 -5.59 0.88 11.49
C GLN A 83 -5.22 -0.61 11.62
N ILE A 84 -5.80 -1.46 10.79
CA ILE A 84 -5.50 -2.89 10.77
C ILE A 84 -4.04 -3.11 10.37
N CYS A 85 -3.56 -2.45 9.31
CA CYS A 85 -2.17 -2.56 8.89
C CYS A 85 -1.20 -2.23 10.03
N TYR A 86 -1.38 -1.10 10.72
CA TYR A 86 -0.52 -0.71 11.83
C TYR A 86 -0.60 -1.69 13.01
N LYS A 87 -1.80 -2.18 13.35
CA LYS A 87 -2.00 -3.18 14.41
C LYS A 87 -1.18 -4.44 14.15
N TYR A 88 -1.07 -4.89 12.90
CA TYR A 88 -0.35 -6.11 12.53
C TYR A 88 1.09 -5.87 12.06
N GLY A 89 1.58 -4.62 12.12
CA GLY A 89 2.93 -4.25 11.68
C GLY A 89 3.13 -4.34 10.17
N THR A 90 2.05 -4.31 9.39
CA THR A 90 2.09 -4.28 7.92
C THR A 90 2.23 -2.85 7.43
N THR A 91 3.02 -2.63 6.38
CA THR A 91 3.15 -1.32 5.75
C THR A 91 1.96 -1.07 4.80
N PRO A 92 1.10 -0.08 5.07
CA PRO A 92 -0.03 0.22 4.20
C PRO A 92 0.42 0.93 2.93
N ILE A 93 -0.22 0.62 1.81
CA ILE A 93 -0.02 1.23 0.49
C ILE A 93 -1.40 1.62 -0.05
N ILE A 94 -1.50 2.76 -0.75
CA ILE A 94 -2.72 3.12 -1.48
C ILE A 94 -2.53 3.00 -3.00
N ASN A 95 -3.56 2.50 -3.68
CA ASN A 95 -3.67 2.50 -5.14
C ASN A 95 -5.07 2.99 -5.51
N LEU A 96 -5.17 4.31 -5.74
CA LEU A 96 -6.40 5.02 -6.12
C LEU A 96 -6.24 5.54 -7.56
N SER A 97 -7.33 5.87 -8.27
CA SER A 97 -7.19 6.27 -9.68
C SER A 97 -6.94 7.77 -9.88
N CYS A 98 -7.82 8.67 -9.43
CA CYS A 98 -7.79 10.08 -9.86
C CYS A 98 -7.12 11.08 -8.88
N TYR A 99 -7.15 10.84 -7.57
CA TYR A 99 -6.65 11.82 -6.56
C TYR A 99 -5.69 11.19 -5.54
N LYS A 100 -4.93 10.18 -5.98
CA LYS A 100 -4.08 9.38 -5.09
C LYS A 100 -2.99 10.20 -4.41
N ILE A 101 -2.44 11.20 -5.11
CA ILE A 101 -1.36 12.05 -4.60
C ILE A 101 -1.93 13.01 -3.55
N GLU A 102 -3.06 13.66 -3.84
CA GLU A 102 -3.76 14.56 -2.94
C GLU A 102 -4.19 13.85 -1.65
N ILE A 103 -4.81 12.67 -1.79
CA ILE A 103 -5.25 11.84 -0.66
C ILE A 103 -4.03 11.37 0.16
N PHE A 104 -2.95 10.94 -0.50
CA PHE A 104 -1.71 10.56 0.16
C PHE A 104 -1.17 11.69 1.04
N TYR A 105 -1.04 12.90 0.50
CA TYR A 105 -0.54 14.03 1.25
C TYR A 105 -1.47 14.41 2.40
N ALA A 106 -2.78 14.41 2.19
CA ALA A 106 -3.73 14.68 3.27
C ALA A 106 -3.56 13.67 4.43
N LEU A 107 -3.35 12.39 4.13
CA LEU A 107 -3.06 11.37 5.14
C LEU A 107 -1.70 11.58 5.81
N LEU A 108 -0.64 11.90 5.05
CA LEU A 108 0.66 12.25 5.63
C LEU A 108 0.55 13.42 6.62
N MET A 109 -0.19 14.46 6.27
CA MET A 109 -0.41 15.63 7.13
C MET A 109 -1.20 15.31 8.39
N ARG A 110 -2.04 14.27 8.35
CA ARG A 110 -2.72 13.72 9.53
C ARG A 110 -1.83 12.76 10.34
N GLY A 111 -0.56 12.56 9.94
CA GLY A 111 0.39 11.72 10.68
C GLY A 111 0.27 10.22 10.36
N PHE A 112 -0.23 9.85 9.19
CA PHE A 112 -0.21 8.48 8.70
C PHE A 112 1.06 8.18 7.89
N SER A 113 1.73 7.06 8.16
CA SER A 113 2.85 6.58 7.33
C SER A 113 2.36 5.45 6.41
N LEU A 114 2.28 5.75 5.13
CA LEU A 114 1.79 4.85 4.09
C LEU A 114 2.60 5.03 2.81
N GLY A 115 2.58 4.05 1.92
CA GLY A 115 3.14 4.13 0.57
C GLY A 115 2.10 4.42 -0.51
N ILE A 116 2.59 4.59 -1.74
CA ILE A 116 1.77 4.76 -2.94
C ILE A 116 2.14 3.67 -3.94
N HIS A 117 1.15 3.10 -4.61
CA HIS A 117 1.34 2.23 -5.76
C HIS A 117 0.76 2.91 -7.01
N PHE A 118 1.67 3.30 -7.90
CA PHE A 118 1.37 3.88 -9.21
C PHE A 118 0.99 2.82 -10.25
N LYS A 119 -0.02 3.13 -11.07
CA LYS A 119 -0.41 2.34 -12.24
C LYS A 119 0.46 2.71 -13.44
N GLU A 120 0.43 1.87 -14.47
CA GLU A 120 1.06 2.18 -15.76
C GLU A 120 0.62 3.54 -16.31
N SER A 121 -0.67 3.86 -16.20
CA SER A 121 -1.26 5.15 -16.60
C SER A 121 -0.66 6.37 -15.88
N ASP A 122 0.07 6.17 -14.78
CA ASP A 122 0.70 7.25 -14.03
C ASP A 122 2.12 7.57 -14.53
N ILE A 123 2.60 6.92 -15.61
CA ILE A 123 3.97 7.07 -16.12
C ILE A 123 4.33 8.53 -16.42
N CYS A 124 3.39 9.33 -16.95
CA CYS A 124 3.62 10.75 -17.22
C CYS A 124 3.99 11.54 -15.96
N PHE A 125 3.46 11.16 -14.79
CA PHE A 125 3.86 11.78 -13.52
C PHE A 125 5.28 11.35 -13.12
N LEU A 126 5.64 10.09 -13.35
CA LEU A 126 6.94 9.54 -13.02
C LEU A 126 8.09 10.23 -13.75
N GLU A 127 7.89 10.58 -15.02
CA GLU A 127 8.86 11.31 -15.84
C GLU A 127 9.11 12.76 -15.34
N SER A 128 8.19 13.33 -14.55
CA SER A 128 8.28 14.69 -14.01
C SER A 128 9.15 14.83 -12.73
N ASN A 129 9.95 13.81 -12.37
CA ASN A 129 10.65 13.69 -11.09
C ASN A 129 9.72 13.64 -9.85
N ILE A 130 8.47 13.20 -10.00
CA ILE A 130 7.49 13.17 -8.89
C ILE A 130 7.99 12.37 -7.69
N CYS A 131 8.73 11.27 -7.89
CA CYS A 131 9.27 10.47 -6.79
C CYS A 131 10.24 11.28 -5.92
N LYS A 132 11.10 12.11 -6.54
CA LYS A 132 12.02 13.01 -5.81
C LYS A 132 11.24 14.09 -5.06
N LYS A 133 10.20 14.66 -5.66
CA LYS A 133 9.32 15.65 -5.02
C LYS A 133 8.60 15.05 -3.81
N ILE A 134 8.01 13.86 -3.95
CA ILE A 134 7.36 13.13 -2.86
C ILE A 134 8.34 12.90 -1.72
N ARG A 135 9.56 12.42 -2.00
CA ARG A 135 10.61 12.20 -0.99
C ARG A 135 10.98 13.47 -0.23
N HIS A 136 11.19 14.56 -0.96
CA HIS A 136 11.51 15.85 -0.35
C HIS A 136 10.39 16.29 0.60
N GLU A 137 9.15 16.23 0.16
CA GLU A 137 8.01 16.67 0.99
C GLU A 137 7.78 15.77 2.20
N ILE A 138 7.97 14.45 2.08
CA ILE A 138 7.92 13.55 3.24
C ILE A 138 8.91 14.01 4.31
N ASN A 139 10.14 14.38 3.92
CA ASN A 139 11.13 14.88 4.87
C ASN A 139 10.73 16.22 5.48
N VAL A 140 10.10 17.11 4.70
CA VAL A 140 9.59 18.38 5.21
C VAL A 140 8.47 18.14 6.23
N VAL A 141 7.47 17.34 5.88
CA VAL A 141 6.35 16.97 6.76
C VAL A 141 6.88 16.28 8.01
N TRP A 142 7.85 15.37 7.86
CA TRP A 142 8.51 14.71 8.99
C TRP A 142 9.13 15.73 9.95
N ASN A 143 10.03 16.58 9.45
CA ASN A 143 10.68 17.60 10.27
C ASN A 143 9.65 18.47 10.96
N PHE A 144 8.60 18.86 10.24
CA PHE A 144 7.53 19.70 10.76
C PHE A 144 6.74 19.01 11.91
N LEU A 145 6.30 17.76 11.72
CA LEU A 145 5.56 16.99 12.72
C LEU A 145 6.41 16.69 13.97
N THR A 146 7.74 16.61 13.82
CA THR A 146 8.65 16.40 14.96
C THR A 146 8.99 17.67 15.74
N GLN A 147 8.81 18.86 15.14
CA GLN A 147 9.28 20.14 15.68
C GLN A 147 8.17 21.08 16.17
N ASN A 148 6.93 20.97 15.68
CA ASN A 148 5.89 22.01 15.88
C ASN A 148 4.58 21.53 16.54
N ASN A 149 3.86 22.50 17.13
CA ASN A 149 2.47 22.40 17.58
C ASN A 149 1.52 22.50 16.36
N HIS A 150 0.50 21.64 16.28
CA HIS A 150 -0.35 21.41 15.08
C HIS A 150 -0.94 22.65 14.38
N ALA A 151 -1.07 23.80 15.05
CA ALA A 151 -1.68 25.01 14.50
C ALA A 151 -0.91 25.61 13.30
N MET A 152 0.41 25.45 13.24
CA MET A 152 1.24 26.03 12.15
C MET A 152 1.22 25.20 10.85
N ILE A 153 0.58 24.02 10.86
CA ILE A 153 0.49 23.11 9.72
C ILE A 153 -0.24 23.76 8.53
N LYS A 154 -1.32 24.50 8.82
CA LYS A 154 -2.21 25.08 7.81
C LYS A 154 -1.52 26.16 6.97
N ASP A 155 -0.73 27.01 7.61
CA ASP A 155 -0.11 28.18 6.96
C ASP A 155 1.09 27.80 6.09
N SER A 156 1.86 26.78 6.50
CA SER A 156 3.00 26.25 5.71
C SER A 156 2.53 25.51 4.44
N LEU A 157 1.36 24.86 4.49
CA LEU A 157 0.78 24.14 3.36
C LEU A 157 0.17 25.06 2.29
N LEU A 158 -0.44 26.18 2.70
CA LEU A 158 -0.97 27.20 1.79
C LEU A 158 0.11 27.81 0.90
N GLN A 159 1.38 27.79 1.32
CA GLN A 159 2.49 28.35 0.56
C GLN A 159 3.14 27.36 -0.43
N LYS A 160 2.68 26.11 -0.51
CA LYS A 160 3.31 25.03 -1.30
C LYS A 160 2.42 24.47 -2.42
N GLU A 161 1.90 25.34 -3.27
CA GLU A 161 1.06 24.99 -4.43
C GLU A 161 1.78 24.10 -5.49
N ASN A 162 3.11 24.04 -5.50
CA ASN A 162 3.90 23.53 -6.63
C ASN A 162 3.97 21.99 -6.81
N ILE A 163 3.31 21.20 -5.96
CA ILE A 163 3.45 19.72 -5.96
C ILE A 163 2.10 19.00 -6.05
N MET A 164 1.04 19.60 -5.54
CA MET A 164 -0.31 19.06 -5.68
C MET A 164 -0.76 19.28 -7.13
N CYS A 165 -1.18 18.22 -7.82
CA CYS A 165 -1.83 18.40 -9.11
C CYS A 165 -3.15 19.16 -8.94
N ASN A 166 -3.79 19.00 -7.76
CA ASN A 166 -5.00 19.73 -7.42
C ASN A 166 -5.08 20.11 -5.92
N TYR A 167 -4.63 21.32 -5.59
CA TYR A 167 -4.66 21.84 -4.21
C TYR A 167 -6.07 21.90 -3.60
N LYS A 168 -7.08 22.24 -4.41
CA LYS A 168 -8.48 22.29 -3.97
C LYS A 168 -8.96 20.93 -3.47
N ILE A 169 -8.68 19.86 -4.23
CA ILE A 169 -9.04 18.49 -3.85
C ILE A 169 -8.32 18.04 -2.57
N PHE A 170 -7.04 18.38 -2.44
CA PHE A 170 -6.31 18.14 -1.20
C PHE A 170 -7.00 18.80 0.01
N TYR A 171 -7.36 20.08 -0.11
CA TYR A 171 -7.97 20.83 0.99
C TYR A 171 -9.37 20.30 1.34
N GLU A 172 -10.18 19.94 0.33
CA GLU A 172 -11.49 19.32 0.54
C GLU A 172 -11.37 18.01 1.31
N TYR A 173 -10.46 17.13 0.90
CA TYR A 173 -10.25 15.85 1.55
C TYR A 173 -9.66 16.00 2.96
N TYR A 174 -8.67 16.87 3.12
CA TYR A 174 -8.07 17.16 4.43
C TYR A 174 -9.13 17.69 5.42
N THR A 175 -9.99 18.60 4.97
CA THR A 175 -11.11 19.13 5.76
C THR A 175 -12.08 18.01 6.18
N MET A 176 -12.41 17.10 5.25
CA MET A 176 -13.24 15.93 5.57
C MET A 176 -12.59 15.04 6.64
N LEU A 177 -11.29 14.78 6.55
CA LEU A 177 -10.56 14.02 7.58
C LEU A 177 -10.64 14.70 8.95
N CYS A 178 -10.45 16.02 9.02
CA CYS A 178 -10.61 16.77 10.27
C CYS A 178 -12.04 16.71 10.82
N ASN A 179 -13.06 16.79 9.95
CA ASN A 179 -14.46 16.68 10.36
C ASN A 179 -14.83 15.28 10.85
N MET A 180 -14.20 14.23 10.31
CA MET A 180 -14.38 12.87 10.80
C MET A 180 -13.87 12.68 12.23
N ASP A 181 -12.80 13.38 12.62
CA ASP A 181 -12.33 13.38 14.02
C ASP A 181 -13.41 13.92 14.96
N ILE A 182 -14.02 15.05 14.59
CA ILE A 182 -15.12 15.69 15.33
C ILE A 182 -16.35 14.76 15.38
N PHE A 183 -16.65 14.06 14.29
CA PHE A 183 -17.77 13.11 14.24
C PHE A 183 -17.54 11.88 15.15
N ASN A 184 -16.32 11.35 15.19
CA ASN A 184 -15.94 10.22 16.05
C ASN A 184 -15.99 10.58 17.54
N GLU A 185 -15.57 11.79 17.92
CA GLU A 185 -15.67 12.27 19.29
C GLU A 185 -17.13 12.42 19.76
N LYS A 186 -18.03 12.81 18.85
CA LYS A 186 -19.41 13.18 19.20
C LYS A 186 -20.41 12.03 19.15
N TYR A 187 -20.19 10.98 18.34
CA TYR A 187 -21.26 10.03 18.01
C TYR A 187 -20.99 8.52 18.15
N ASN A 188 -19.77 8.02 18.42
CA ASN A 188 -19.60 6.56 18.56
C ASN A 188 -18.37 6.11 19.37
N LYS A 189 -18.61 5.41 20.50
CA LYS A 189 -17.58 4.62 21.22
C LYS A 189 -17.19 3.31 20.52
N GLN A 190 -17.92 2.90 19.47
CA GLN A 190 -17.66 1.67 18.70
C GLN A 190 -16.82 1.88 17.43
N ILE A 191 -16.65 3.11 16.98
CA ILE A 191 -15.66 3.45 15.95
C ILE A 191 -14.39 3.79 16.73
N TYR A 192 -13.34 2.97 16.57
CA TYR A 192 -12.06 3.26 17.22
C TYR A 192 -11.65 4.69 16.88
N PRO A 193 -11.53 5.60 17.87
CA PRO A 193 -11.28 7.00 17.57
C PRO A 193 -9.94 7.09 16.83
N LEU A 194 -9.90 7.88 15.76
CA LEU A 194 -8.66 8.23 15.05
C LEU A 194 -7.58 8.72 16.03
N ASN A 195 -8.02 9.34 17.12
CA ASN A 195 -7.24 9.81 18.26
C ASN A 195 -6.48 8.69 19.02
N ASN A 196 -6.91 7.42 18.90
CA ASN A 196 -6.23 6.26 19.51
C ASN A 196 -5.18 5.61 18.58
N ILE A 197 -5.07 6.05 17.32
CA ILE A 197 -3.83 5.87 16.58
C ILE A 197 -2.86 6.85 17.21
N SER A 198 -2.19 6.43 18.29
CA SER A 198 -1.08 7.18 18.85
C SER A 198 -0.19 7.59 17.68
N LEU A 199 -0.11 8.89 17.41
CA LEU A 199 0.73 9.47 16.36
C LEU A 199 2.19 8.97 16.46
N LYS A 200 2.59 8.47 17.65
CA LYS A 200 3.88 7.83 17.92
C LYS A 200 4.03 6.40 17.36
N GLN A 201 2.94 5.67 17.11
CA GLN A 201 2.95 4.32 16.53
C GLN A 201 2.84 4.33 14.99
N SER A 202 2.22 5.34 14.40
CA SER A 202 1.99 5.44 12.95
C SER A 202 3.15 6.07 12.17
N PHE A 203 4.07 6.77 12.82
CA PHE A 203 5.21 7.43 12.17
C PHE A 203 6.54 6.81 12.65
N LYS A 204 6.85 5.58 12.20
CA LYS A 204 8.24 5.08 12.29
C LYS A 204 9.05 5.75 11.18
N GLN A 205 10.19 6.33 11.54
CA GLN A 205 11.16 6.85 10.58
C GLN A 205 11.51 5.72 9.62
N GLY A 206 10.99 5.81 8.41
CA GLY A 206 11.00 4.73 7.44
C GLY A 206 10.83 5.30 6.05
N LYS A 207 11.51 4.71 5.08
CA LYS A 207 11.38 5.08 3.68
C LYS A 207 9.96 4.74 3.24
N ILE A 208 9.14 5.75 2.94
CA ILE A 208 7.80 5.56 2.39
C ILE A 208 7.91 4.77 1.08
N PRO A 209 7.36 3.55 1.00
CA PRO A 209 7.54 2.74 -0.19
C PRO A 209 6.74 3.30 -1.38
N LEU A 210 7.41 3.45 -2.51
CA LEU A 210 6.81 3.77 -3.79
C LEU A 210 6.81 2.51 -4.65
N PHE A 211 5.62 2.07 -5.05
CA PHE A 211 5.38 0.92 -5.91
C PHE A 211 4.95 1.35 -7.31
N TYR A 212 5.23 0.53 -8.32
CA TYR A 212 4.74 0.71 -9.68
C TYR A 212 4.24 -0.61 -10.29
N SER A 213 3.13 -0.54 -11.04
CA SER A 213 2.61 -1.65 -11.82
C SER A 213 3.32 -1.75 -13.17
N ALA A 214 4.11 -2.80 -13.36
CA ALA A 214 4.84 -3.10 -14.58
C ALA A 214 4.24 -4.32 -15.31
N HIS A 215 4.35 -4.29 -16.64
CA HIS A 215 3.92 -5.35 -17.57
C HIS A 215 5.05 -5.79 -18.51
N SER A 216 6.20 -5.12 -18.50
CA SER A 216 7.37 -5.45 -19.31
C SER A 216 8.70 -5.23 -18.60
N LEU A 217 9.80 -5.70 -19.20
CA LEU A 217 11.16 -5.39 -18.74
C LEU A 217 11.47 -3.89 -18.85
N ASN A 218 10.95 -3.22 -19.89
CA ASN A 218 11.17 -1.80 -20.11
C ASN A 218 10.52 -0.96 -18.99
N ASP A 219 9.31 -1.34 -18.58
CA ASP A 219 8.57 -0.69 -17.49
C ASP A 219 9.36 -0.75 -16.18
N LEU A 220 9.99 -1.89 -15.88
CA LEU A 220 10.84 -2.04 -14.71
C LEU A 220 12.03 -1.07 -14.75
N TYR A 221 12.72 -0.98 -15.89
CA TYR A 221 13.83 -0.05 -16.05
C TYR A 221 13.37 1.40 -15.90
N GLN A 222 12.29 1.77 -16.56
CA GLN A 222 11.74 3.13 -16.50
C GLN A 222 11.35 3.50 -15.06
N ALA A 223 10.57 2.64 -14.39
CA ALA A 223 10.15 2.85 -13.01
C ALA A 223 11.34 3.01 -12.06
N PHE A 224 12.33 2.13 -12.12
CA PHE A 224 13.48 2.24 -11.22
C PHE A 224 14.40 3.41 -11.56
N SER A 225 14.49 3.82 -12.83
CA SER A 225 15.29 4.99 -13.24
C SER A 225 14.77 6.30 -12.63
N VAL A 226 13.46 6.40 -12.38
CA VAL A 226 12.82 7.59 -11.79
C VAL A 226 12.76 7.54 -10.25
N GLY A 227 13.25 6.47 -9.63
CA GLY A 227 13.35 6.34 -8.18
C GLY A 227 12.19 5.62 -7.48
N ILE A 228 11.42 4.81 -8.22
CA ILE A 228 10.50 3.82 -7.61
C ILE A 228 11.32 2.82 -6.77
N ASP A 229 10.78 2.41 -5.62
CA ASP A 229 11.48 1.46 -4.73
C ASP A 229 11.24 0.02 -5.16
N TYR A 230 9.98 -0.27 -5.49
CA TYR A 230 9.49 -1.61 -5.79
C TYR A 230 8.56 -1.60 -6.99
N ALA A 231 8.51 -2.70 -7.73
CA ALA A 231 7.53 -2.87 -8.79
C ALA A 231 6.79 -4.19 -8.64
N THR A 232 5.51 -4.23 -8.99
CA THR A 232 4.83 -5.49 -9.27
C THR A 232 4.93 -5.77 -10.76
N ILE A 233 5.35 -6.98 -11.13
CA ILE A 233 5.37 -7.42 -12.54
C ILE A 233 4.24 -8.43 -12.75
N SER A 234 3.40 -8.20 -13.76
CA SER A 234 2.17 -8.97 -13.94
C SER A 234 1.67 -9.04 -15.39
N PRO A 235 0.86 -10.05 -15.74
CA PRO A 235 0.57 -11.25 -14.95
C PRO A 235 1.68 -12.31 -15.08
N ILE A 236 2.13 -12.89 -13.96
CA ILE A 236 3.13 -13.98 -13.97
C ILE A 236 2.51 -15.29 -14.43
N TYR A 237 1.35 -15.62 -13.89
CA TYR A 237 0.57 -16.79 -14.30
C TYR A 237 -0.70 -16.33 -15.00
N TYR A 238 -1.28 -17.23 -15.80
CA TYR A 238 -2.53 -16.94 -16.51
C TYR A 238 -3.61 -16.47 -15.52
N ASP A 239 -4.18 -15.31 -15.82
CA ASP A 239 -5.31 -14.72 -15.11
C ASP A 239 -6.17 -14.02 -16.16
N LYS A 240 -7.43 -14.47 -16.32
CA LYS A 240 -8.52 -13.81 -17.06
C LYS A 240 -8.11 -13.14 -18.39
N GLY A 241 -7.66 -13.93 -19.37
CA GLY A 241 -7.56 -13.51 -20.79
C GLY A 241 -6.24 -12.85 -21.23
N ASN A 242 -5.36 -12.45 -20.32
CA ASN A 242 -4.04 -11.90 -20.67
C ASN A 242 -2.97 -13.01 -20.78
N LYS A 243 -2.08 -12.89 -21.77
CA LYS A 243 -0.93 -13.80 -21.89
C LYS A 243 0.00 -13.61 -20.70
N ALA A 244 0.22 -14.67 -19.95
CA ALA A 244 1.14 -14.70 -18.82
C ALA A 244 2.59 -14.46 -19.28
N LEU A 245 3.35 -13.70 -18.50
CA LEU A 245 4.79 -13.52 -18.70
C LEU A 245 5.57 -14.82 -18.44
N GLY A 246 5.09 -15.64 -17.50
CA GLY A 246 5.69 -16.93 -17.17
C GLY A 246 6.87 -16.84 -16.19
N ILE A 247 7.26 -18.01 -15.67
CA ILE A 247 8.40 -18.13 -14.77
C ILE A 247 9.72 -17.83 -15.48
N ASP A 248 9.87 -18.27 -16.73
CA ASP A 248 11.08 -18.04 -17.52
C ASP A 248 11.40 -16.54 -17.67
N PHE A 249 10.35 -15.70 -17.81
CA PHE A 249 10.52 -14.25 -17.84
C PHE A 249 11.14 -13.74 -16.53
N ILE A 250 10.59 -14.10 -15.37
CA ILE A 250 11.14 -13.61 -14.10
C ILE A 250 12.51 -14.19 -13.82
N GLU A 251 12.81 -15.42 -14.27
CA GLU A 251 14.12 -16.03 -14.15
C GLU A 251 15.17 -15.30 -15.01
N SER A 252 14.78 -14.80 -16.18
CA SER A 252 15.64 -14.01 -17.06
C SER A 252 15.98 -12.60 -16.54
N LEU A 253 15.25 -12.08 -15.55
CA LEU A 253 15.48 -10.73 -15.04
C LEU A 253 16.88 -10.58 -14.39
N PRO A 254 17.57 -9.46 -14.62
CA PRO A 254 18.80 -9.13 -13.90
C PRO A 254 18.60 -9.14 -12.38
N PRO A 255 19.58 -9.61 -11.58
CA PRO A 255 19.48 -9.63 -10.11
C PRO A 255 19.14 -8.27 -9.50
N SER A 256 19.65 -7.18 -10.07
CA SER A 256 19.37 -5.81 -9.64
C SER A 256 17.89 -5.42 -9.73
N LEU A 257 17.15 -5.97 -10.70
CA LEU A 257 15.70 -5.78 -10.84
C LEU A 257 14.94 -6.74 -9.94
N LYS A 258 15.36 -8.01 -9.88
CA LYS A 258 14.68 -9.05 -9.08
C LYS A 258 14.50 -8.65 -7.63
N HIS A 259 15.55 -8.11 -7.01
CA HIS A 259 15.55 -7.72 -5.59
C HIS A 259 14.65 -6.53 -5.24
N LYS A 260 14.03 -5.90 -6.25
CA LYS A 260 13.03 -4.83 -6.10
C LYS A 260 11.67 -5.20 -6.69
N THR A 261 11.51 -6.40 -7.22
CA THR A 261 10.33 -6.77 -8.01
C THR A 261 9.51 -7.86 -7.31
N PHE A 262 8.19 -7.69 -7.31
CA PHE A 262 7.20 -8.62 -6.77
C PHE A 262 6.45 -9.28 -7.92
N GLY A 263 6.33 -10.61 -7.91
CA GLY A 263 5.50 -11.32 -8.87
C GLY A 263 4.02 -11.17 -8.55
N LEU A 264 3.20 -10.77 -9.52
CA LEU A 264 1.75 -10.57 -9.38
C LEU A 264 0.99 -11.20 -10.56
N GLY A 265 -0.29 -11.55 -10.34
CA GLY A 265 -1.18 -12.12 -11.37
C GLY A 265 -1.17 -13.64 -11.36
N GLY A 266 -2.33 -14.23 -11.03
CA GLY A 266 -2.51 -15.68 -10.88
C GLY A 266 -1.72 -16.33 -9.72
N VAL A 267 -1.15 -15.59 -8.78
CA VAL A 267 -0.51 -16.19 -7.59
C VAL A 267 -1.60 -16.64 -6.61
N ASN A 268 -1.97 -17.91 -6.59
CA ASN A 268 -3.15 -18.41 -5.85
C ASN A 268 -2.90 -19.64 -4.98
N ASN A 269 -1.67 -20.16 -4.92
CA ASN A 269 -1.33 -21.31 -4.10
C ASN A 269 0.14 -21.28 -3.67
N LYS A 270 0.49 -22.14 -2.71
CA LYS A 270 1.85 -22.21 -2.15
C LYS A 270 2.92 -22.58 -3.18
N LYS A 271 2.61 -23.50 -4.11
CA LYS A 271 3.56 -23.92 -5.17
C LYS A 271 4.01 -22.73 -6.02
N ARG A 272 3.07 -21.87 -6.44
CA ARG A 272 3.36 -20.65 -7.21
C ARG A 272 4.19 -19.63 -6.42
N ILE A 273 3.98 -19.54 -5.11
CA ILE A 273 4.78 -18.69 -4.21
C ILE A 273 6.22 -19.22 -4.12
N GLU A 274 6.39 -20.54 -3.99
CA GLU A 274 7.71 -21.19 -3.95
C GLU A 274 8.48 -21.02 -5.26
N GLU A 275 7.81 -21.11 -6.42
CA GLU A 275 8.39 -20.83 -7.74
C GLU A 275 8.89 -19.37 -7.83
N ILE A 276 8.06 -18.39 -7.41
CA ILE A 276 8.47 -16.99 -7.34
C ILE A 276 9.66 -16.80 -6.38
N GLN A 277 9.65 -17.46 -5.22
CA GLN A 277 10.74 -17.36 -4.25
C GLN A 277 12.07 -17.86 -4.83
N LYS A 278 12.05 -19.00 -5.53
CA LYS A 278 13.24 -19.60 -6.15
C LYS A 278 13.84 -18.73 -7.26
N SER A 279 13.02 -17.93 -7.96
CA SER A 279 13.49 -17.04 -9.02
C SER A 279 14.38 -15.88 -8.52
N GLY A 280 14.37 -15.59 -7.22
CA GLY A 280 15.14 -14.51 -6.59
C GLY A 280 14.42 -13.15 -6.53
N LEU A 281 13.13 -13.11 -6.89
CA LEU A 281 12.29 -11.92 -6.72
C LEU A 281 12.21 -11.47 -5.25
N LYS A 282 11.93 -10.19 -5.04
CA LYS A 282 11.77 -9.58 -3.71
C LYS A 282 10.62 -10.22 -2.94
N GLY A 283 9.58 -10.64 -3.65
CA GLY A 283 8.37 -11.16 -3.03
C GLY A 283 7.31 -11.54 -4.05
N PHE A 284 6.11 -11.80 -3.54
CA PHE A 284 4.91 -11.94 -4.35
C PHE A 284 3.82 -10.97 -3.88
N ALA A 285 2.94 -10.59 -4.81
CA ALA A 285 1.73 -9.86 -4.52
C ALA A 285 0.51 -10.65 -4.99
N SER A 286 -0.61 -10.56 -4.27
CA SER A 286 -1.81 -11.32 -4.62
C SER A 286 -3.10 -10.70 -4.07
N ILE A 287 -4.19 -10.93 -4.80
CA ILE A 287 -5.57 -10.85 -4.31
C ILE A 287 -6.06 -12.27 -3.99
N SER A 288 -6.09 -13.14 -5.00
CA SER A 288 -6.68 -14.50 -4.94
C SER A 288 -6.12 -15.41 -3.84
N PHE A 289 -4.81 -15.45 -3.64
CA PHE A 289 -4.21 -16.25 -2.56
C PHE A 289 -4.68 -15.82 -1.17
N PHE A 290 -5.01 -14.54 -0.97
CA PHE A 290 -5.49 -14.07 0.32
C PHE A 290 -7.01 -14.15 0.44
N ALA A 291 -7.74 -13.98 -0.66
CA ALA A 291 -9.21 -14.10 -0.68
C ALA A 291 -9.68 -15.49 -0.21
N GLN A 292 -8.90 -16.56 -0.44
CA GLN A 292 -9.23 -17.92 0.05
C GLN A 292 -9.33 -18.05 1.59
N PHE A 293 -8.91 -17.03 2.35
CA PHE A 293 -9.04 -17.00 3.82
C PHE A 293 -10.32 -16.30 4.29
N LEU A 294 -11.12 -15.77 3.36
CA LEU A 294 -12.44 -15.19 3.64
C LEU A 294 -13.52 -16.28 3.75
N GLU A 295 -13.35 -17.39 3.02
CA GLU A 295 -14.34 -18.47 2.88
C GLU A 295 -14.22 -19.60 3.91
N LYS A 296 -13.31 -19.47 4.89
CA LYS A 296 -13.06 -20.51 5.89
C LYS A 296 -13.76 -20.19 7.20
N GLU A 297 -14.99 -20.69 7.34
CA GLU A 297 -15.65 -20.90 8.63
C GLU A 297 -15.22 -22.24 9.25
#